data_AF-A0A3Q1I603-F1
#
_entry.id   AF-A0A3Q1I603-F1
#
_cell.length_a   1.000
_cell.length_b   1.000
_cell.length_c   1.000
_cell.angle_alpha   90.00
_cell.angle_beta   90.00
_cell.angle_gamma   90.00
#
_symmetry.space_group_name_H-M   'P 1'
#
loop_
_entity.id
_entity.type
_entity.pdbx_description
1 polymer ?
#
loop_
_entity_poly.entity_id
_entity_poly.type
_entity_poly.pdbx_seq_one_letter_code
_entity_poly.pdbx_strand_id
1 'polypeptide(L)'
;MGHRQSIIELKNYCSDYTLINPSHYTYCGSCSTPFPPEIGPSNSGIAVFEKTAGTSCGSVGVVTYDLLNKSGKGNPGKLAIMFSNPFDFNQFENLFGVGVLPMSTKCDYDLYRKMYYEAEGGYVRGAARDGSLTYTSGSVTITATMTDTCEPVIRIQVRQN
;
A
#
# COMPACT_ATOMS: atom_id res chain seq x y z
N MET A 1 7.79 -25.09 8.16
CA MET A 1 6.84 -23.97 7.92
C MET A 1 7.54 -22.95 7.06
N GLY A 2 7.00 -22.62 5.88
CA GLY A 2 7.65 -21.70 4.94
C GLY A 2 7.60 -20.24 5.41
N HIS A 3 8.66 -19.50 5.11
CA HIS A 3 8.73 -18.06 5.25
C HIS A 3 7.67 -17.40 4.35
N ARG A 4 7.02 -16.34 4.82
CA ARG A 4 6.12 -15.48 4.02
C ARG A 4 6.41 -14.04 4.37
N GLN A 5 6.68 -13.24 3.36
CA GLN A 5 6.91 -11.81 3.48
C GLN A 5 6.20 -11.09 2.34
N SER A 6 5.74 -9.88 2.59
CA SER A 6 5.25 -8.97 1.56
C SER A 6 6.19 -7.78 1.53
N ILE A 7 6.84 -7.57 0.39
CA ILE A 7 7.73 -6.44 0.16
C ILE A 7 6.94 -5.38 -0.59
N ILE A 8 6.94 -4.14 -0.10
CA ILE A 8 6.30 -3.01 -0.78
C ILE A 8 7.40 -2.04 -1.20
N GLU A 9 7.57 -1.87 -2.51
CA GLU A 9 8.48 -0.91 -3.14
C GLU A 9 7.66 0.30 -3.61
N LEU A 10 7.89 1.47 -3.02
CA LEU A 10 7.17 2.70 -3.34
C LEU A 10 8.12 3.72 -3.96
N LYS A 11 7.87 4.10 -5.22
CA LYS A 11 8.66 5.11 -5.92
C LYS A 11 7.84 6.37 -6.17
N ASN A 12 8.37 7.50 -5.72
CA ASN A 12 7.79 8.81 -5.93
C ASN A 12 8.40 9.45 -7.19
N TYR A 13 7.64 9.54 -8.27
CA TYR A 13 8.01 10.23 -9.51
C TYR A 13 7.46 11.67 -9.58
N CYS A 14 6.84 12.17 -8.51
CA CYS A 14 6.36 13.55 -8.48
C CYS A 14 7.55 14.51 -8.35
N SER A 15 7.43 15.71 -8.93
CA SER A 15 8.36 16.81 -8.70
C SER A 15 7.96 17.66 -7.49
N ASP A 16 6.65 17.81 -7.28
CA ASP A 16 6.08 18.79 -6.34
C ASP A 16 5.57 18.17 -5.05
N TYR A 17 5.46 16.84 -5.02
CA TYR A 17 4.97 16.09 -3.86
C TYR A 17 6.09 15.33 -3.17
N THR A 18 6.09 15.42 -1.85
CA THR A 18 6.86 14.57 -0.95
C THR A 18 5.88 13.66 -0.20
N LEU A 19 6.20 12.38 -0.07
CA LEU A 19 5.42 11.45 0.76
C LEU A 19 5.96 11.52 2.19
N ILE A 20 5.15 11.96 3.16
CA ILE A 20 5.56 12.10 4.56
C ILE A 20 4.67 11.30 5.51
N ASN A 21 5.08 11.19 6.78
CA ASN A 21 4.29 10.59 7.86
C ASN A 21 3.80 9.17 7.52
N PRO A 22 4.71 8.22 7.24
CA PRO A 22 4.31 6.84 7.02
C PRO A 22 3.57 6.31 8.25
N SER A 23 2.48 5.60 8.01
CA SER A 23 1.78 4.84 9.03
C SER A 23 1.40 3.48 8.45
N HIS A 24 1.30 2.48 9.30
CA HIS A 24 0.88 1.15 8.90
C HIS A 24 -0.02 0.53 9.96
N TYR A 25 -0.96 -0.28 9.51
CA TYR A 25 -1.75 -1.16 10.34
C TYR A 25 -1.64 -2.58 9.78
N THR A 26 -1.29 -3.53 10.64
CA THR A 26 -1.15 -4.93 10.28
C THR A 26 -2.32 -5.69 10.87
N TYR A 27 -3.21 -6.20 10.01
CA TYR A 27 -4.28 -7.10 10.43
C TYR A 27 -3.72 -8.49 10.80
N CYS A 28 -2.71 -8.92 10.06
CA CYS A 28 -2.11 -10.24 10.16
C CYS A 28 -0.62 -10.18 9.81
N GLY A 29 0.25 -10.70 10.68
CA GLY A 29 1.71 -10.58 10.54
C GLY A 29 2.29 -9.41 11.37
N SER A 30 3.50 -8.98 11.01
CA SER A 30 4.20 -7.85 11.64
C SER A 30 5.06 -7.09 10.63
N CYS A 31 5.25 -5.79 10.86
CA CYS A 31 6.20 -4.98 10.09
C CYS A 31 7.62 -5.27 10.59
N SER A 32 8.47 -5.86 9.75
CA SER A 32 9.89 -6.09 10.10
C SER A 32 10.77 -4.91 9.70
N THR A 33 10.49 -4.31 8.54
CA THR A 33 11.16 -3.09 8.07
C THR A 33 10.10 -2.02 7.75
N PRO A 34 10.01 -0.94 8.54
CA PRO A 34 9.09 0.15 8.22
C PRO A 34 9.61 0.97 7.06
N PHE A 35 8.69 1.62 6.36
CA PHE A 35 9.01 2.63 5.35
C PHE A 35 9.81 3.81 5.95
N PRO A 36 10.64 4.52 5.15
CA PRO A 36 11.36 5.69 5.62
C PRO A 36 10.38 6.83 5.98
N PRO A 37 10.73 7.72 6.91
CA PRO A 37 9.85 8.80 7.37
C PRO A 37 9.41 9.75 6.24
N GLU A 38 10.20 9.83 5.17
CA GLU A 38 9.95 10.67 4.01
C GLU A 38 10.42 9.99 2.72
N ILE A 39 9.64 10.14 1.64
CA ILE A 39 10.05 9.82 0.27
C ILE A 39 9.88 11.08 -0.60
N GLY A 40 10.98 11.80 -0.76
CA GLY A 40 11.04 12.99 -1.61
C GLY A 40 10.88 12.69 -3.12
N PRO A 41 10.79 13.75 -3.93
CA PRO A 41 10.77 13.66 -5.39
C PRO A 41 11.87 12.77 -5.98
N SER A 42 11.50 11.91 -6.93
CA SER A 42 12.39 10.95 -7.61
C SER A 42 13.04 9.88 -6.73
N ASN A 43 12.73 9.84 -5.43
CA ASN A 43 13.24 8.83 -4.50
C ASN A 43 12.28 7.64 -4.37
N SER A 44 12.75 6.60 -3.68
CA SER A 44 11.97 5.41 -3.36
C SER A 44 12.15 4.99 -1.91
N GLY A 45 11.16 4.30 -1.37
CA GLY A 45 11.21 3.62 -0.08
C GLY A 45 10.79 2.16 -0.22
N ILE A 46 11.16 1.36 0.76
CA ILE A 46 10.79 -0.05 0.86
C ILE A 46 10.24 -0.30 2.27
N ALA A 47 9.23 -1.17 2.37
CA ALA A 47 8.82 -1.78 3.63
C ALA A 47 8.65 -3.29 3.47
N VAL A 48 8.84 -4.01 4.57
CA VAL A 48 8.75 -5.48 4.62
C VAL A 48 7.82 -5.89 5.75
N PHE A 49 6.83 -6.72 5.40
CA PHE A 49 5.83 -7.26 6.31
C PHE A 49 5.87 -8.77 6.32
N GLU A 50 6.15 -9.37 7.46
CA GLU A 50 6.37 -10.80 7.61
C GLU A 50 5.19 -11.47 8.31
N LYS A 51 4.97 -12.76 8.02
CA LYS A 51 4.04 -13.56 8.82
C LYS A 51 4.55 -13.69 10.26
N THR A 52 3.61 -13.79 11.20
CA THR A 52 3.94 -14.16 12.57
C THR A 52 4.40 -15.62 12.61
N ALA A 53 5.58 -15.91 13.18
CA ALA A 53 6.09 -17.28 13.30
C ALA A 53 5.12 -18.19 14.07
N GLY A 54 5.08 -19.49 13.72
CA GLY A 54 4.26 -20.48 14.42
C GLY A 54 2.74 -20.40 14.19
N THR A 55 2.25 -19.45 13.39
CA THR A 55 0.82 -19.29 13.07
C THR A 55 0.54 -19.55 11.59
N SER A 56 -0.72 -19.86 11.26
CA SER A 56 -1.27 -19.89 9.89
C SER A 56 -1.67 -18.48 9.39
N CYS A 57 -1.11 -17.44 9.99
CA CYS A 57 -1.27 -16.07 9.56
C CYS A 57 -0.35 -15.77 8.36
N GLY A 58 -0.90 -15.10 7.35
CA GLY A 58 -0.15 -14.51 6.25
C GLY A 58 0.42 -13.13 6.60
N SER A 59 0.53 -12.25 5.61
CA SER A 59 0.97 -10.86 5.74
C SER A 59 -0.07 -9.93 5.11
N VAL A 60 -0.88 -9.28 5.95
CA VAL A 60 -2.06 -8.51 5.52
C VAL A 60 -2.16 -7.21 6.30
N GLY A 61 -2.35 -6.10 5.60
CA GLY A 61 -2.46 -4.80 6.24
C GLY A 61 -2.68 -3.64 5.27
N VAL A 62 -2.56 -2.44 5.82
CA VAL A 62 -2.59 -1.18 5.09
C VAL A 62 -1.41 -0.31 5.47
N VAL A 63 -0.92 0.46 4.51
CA VAL A 63 0.10 1.50 4.68
C VAL A 63 -0.47 2.81 4.15
N THR A 64 -0.14 3.90 4.82
CA THR A 64 -0.49 5.24 4.36
C THR A 64 0.69 6.19 4.35
N TYR A 65 0.66 7.14 3.42
CA TYR A 65 1.53 8.30 3.38
C TYR A 65 0.71 9.56 3.15
N ASP A 66 1.09 10.65 3.80
CA ASP A 66 0.55 11.96 3.51
C ASP A 66 1.21 12.52 2.25
N LEU A 67 0.41 13.04 1.32
CA LEU A 67 0.93 13.78 0.18
C LEU A 67 1.20 15.23 0.63
N LEU A 68 2.46 15.64 0.72
CA LEU A 68 2.82 17.02 1.02
C LEU A 68 3.16 17.76 -0.29
N ASN A 69 2.39 18.78 -0.62
CA ASN A 69 2.69 19.66 -1.75
C ASN A 69 3.67 20.76 -1.33
N LYS A 70 4.79 20.92 -2.06
CA LYS A 70 5.80 21.97 -1.81
C LYS A 70 5.25 23.39 -1.83
N SER A 71 4.22 23.66 -2.62
CA SER A 71 3.61 25.00 -2.74
C SER A 71 2.68 25.36 -1.58
N GLY A 72 2.36 24.40 -0.70
CA GLY A 72 1.39 24.57 0.39
C GLY A 72 -0.05 24.78 -0.09
N LYS A 73 -0.32 24.72 -1.40
CA LYS A 73 -1.66 24.86 -1.97
C LYS A 73 -2.32 23.50 -2.10
N GLY A 74 -3.52 23.39 -1.51
CA GLY A 74 -4.38 22.23 -1.61
C GLY A 74 -4.15 21.18 -0.52
N ASN A 75 -5.11 20.25 -0.43
CA ASN A 75 -5.01 19.06 0.40
C ASN A 75 -5.00 17.84 -0.53
N PRO A 76 -3.83 17.42 -1.03
CA PRO A 76 -3.74 16.37 -2.05
C PRO A 76 -4.18 14.99 -1.54
N GLY A 77 -4.38 14.84 -0.23
CA GLY A 77 -4.91 13.64 0.40
C GLY A 77 -3.83 12.73 0.95
N LYS A 78 -4.24 11.52 1.29
CA LYS A 78 -3.42 10.48 1.89
C LYS A 78 -3.35 9.30 0.93
N LEU A 79 -2.15 8.99 0.46
CA LEU A 79 -1.88 7.75 -0.26
C LEU A 79 -2.22 6.58 0.67
N ALA A 80 -3.00 5.63 0.18
CA ALA A 80 -3.33 4.40 0.90
C ALA A 80 -2.99 3.20 0.04
N ILE A 81 -2.35 2.20 0.66
CA ILE A 81 -1.89 0.97 0.04
C ILE A 81 -2.41 -0.18 0.90
N MET A 82 -3.20 -1.08 0.31
CA MET A 82 -3.64 -2.31 0.95
C MET A 82 -2.86 -3.48 0.33
N PHE A 83 -2.46 -4.42 1.17
CA PHE A 83 -1.85 -5.67 0.74
C PHE A 83 -2.43 -6.84 1.53
N SER A 84 -2.62 -7.96 0.85
CA SER A 84 -3.06 -9.20 1.45
C SER A 84 -2.35 -10.37 0.78
N ASN A 85 -1.43 -10.98 1.54
CA ASN A 85 -0.80 -12.26 1.22
C ASN A 85 -1.34 -13.31 2.21
N PRO A 86 -2.35 -14.11 1.85
CA PRO A 86 -2.93 -15.10 2.75
C PRO A 86 -1.94 -16.22 3.06
N PHE A 87 -2.24 -17.10 4.02
CA PHE A 87 -1.46 -18.33 4.23
C PHE A 87 -1.95 -19.50 3.37
N ASP A 88 -3.25 -19.59 3.09
CA ASP A 88 -3.80 -20.68 2.28
C ASP A 88 -4.24 -20.18 0.91
N PHE A 89 -3.42 -20.47 -0.11
CA PHE A 89 -3.70 -20.10 -1.49
C PHE A 89 -4.77 -20.98 -2.15
N ASN A 90 -5.19 -22.08 -1.52
CA ASN A 90 -6.31 -22.88 -2.05
C ASN A 90 -7.66 -22.19 -1.81
N GLN A 91 -7.74 -21.33 -0.79
CA GLN A 91 -8.96 -20.63 -0.38
C GLN A 91 -8.93 -19.14 -0.69
N PHE A 92 -7.74 -18.54 -0.74
CA PHE A 92 -7.57 -17.10 -0.85
C PHE A 92 -6.50 -16.75 -1.89
N GLU A 93 -6.62 -15.57 -2.48
CA GLU A 93 -5.67 -15.05 -3.46
C GLU A 93 -4.91 -13.84 -2.92
N ASN A 94 -3.77 -13.54 -3.54
CA ASN A 94 -3.04 -12.30 -3.29
C ASN A 94 -3.87 -11.12 -3.78
N LEU A 95 -4.23 -10.21 -2.87
CA LEU A 95 -4.96 -8.99 -3.18
C LEU A 95 -4.12 -7.76 -2.82
N PHE A 96 -4.25 -6.71 -3.61
CA PHE A 96 -3.68 -5.42 -3.31
C PHE A 96 -4.62 -4.30 -3.77
N GLY A 97 -4.45 -3.13 -3.18
CA GLY A 97 -5.24 -1.96 -3.55
C GLY A 97 -4.47 -0.68 -3.32
N VAL A 98 -4.75 0.33 -4.13
CA VAL A 98 -4.10 1.64 -4.06
C VAL A 98 -5.11 2.76 -4.27
N GLY A 99 -4.89 3.89 -3.59
CA GLY A 99 -5.79 5.03 -3.70
C GLY A 99 -5.28 6.28 -3.02
N VAL A 100 -6.08 7.34 -3.13
CA VAL A 100 -5.89 8.60 -2.42
C VAL A 100 -7.17 8.92 -1.66
N LEU A 101 -7.06 8.93 -0.35
CA LEU A 101 -8.17 9.13 0.57
C LEU A 101 -8.08 10.51 1.25
N PRO A 102 -9.15 11.00 1.90
CA PRO A 102 -9.09 12.22 2.68
C PRO A 102 -7.97 12.17 3.72
N MET A 103 -7.31 13.31 3.95
CA MET A 103 -6.19 13.41 4.91
C MET A 103 -6.56 12.99 6.34
N SER A 104 -7.83 13.12 6.72
CA SER A 104 -8.38 12.69 8.02
C SER A 104 -8.49 11.18 8.19
N THR A 105 -8.25 10.40 7.13
CA THR A 105 -8.33 8.93 7.16
C THR A 105 -7.25 8.36 8.07
N LYS A 106 -7.64 7.60 9.08
CA LYS A 106 -6.71 6.92 9.99
C LYS A 106 -6.14 5.66 9.34
N CYS A 107 -4.91 5.30 9.71
CA CYS A 107 -4.30 4.04 9.31
C CYS A 107 -4.60 2.98 10.38
N ASP A 108 -5.74 2.31 10.25
CA ASP A 108 -6.26 1.38 11.26
C ASP A 108 -7.07 0.23 10.64
N TYR A 109 -7.73 -0.53 11.50
CA TYR A 109 -8.59 -1.64 11.12
C TYR A 109 -9.75 -1.21 10.20
N ASP A 110 -10.33 -0.03 10.42
CA ASP A 110 -11.46 0.42 9.59
C ASP A 110 -11.00 0.74 8.17
N LEU A 111 -9.81 1.35 8.01
CA LEU A 111 -9.21 1.54 6.69
C LEU A 111 -8.93 0.20 5.98
N TYR A 112 -8.35 -0.77 6.70
CA TYR A 112 -8.14 -2.12 6.17
C TYR A 112 -9.45 -2.77 5.73
N ARG A 113 -10.47 -2.80 6.60
CA ARG A 113 -11.77 -3.39 6.31
C ARG A 113 -12.41 -2.73 5.09
N LYS A 114 -12.35 -1.39 5.02
CA LYS A 114 -12.84 -0.63 3.87
C LYS A 114 -12.15 -1.08 2.59
N MET A 115 -10.82 -0.96 2.52
CA MET A 115 -10.08 -1.27 1.30
C MET A 115 -10.21 -2.74 0.89
N TYR A 116 -10.40 -3.67 1.83
CA TYR A 116 -10.50 -5.10 1.55
C TYR A 116 -11.91 -5.57 1.17
N TYR A 117 -12.95 -5.14 1.89
CA TYR A 117 -14.30 -5.69 1.75
C TYR A 117 -15.29 -4.74 1.07
N GLU A 118 -15.10 -3.43 1.18
CA GLU A 118 -16.09 -2.46 0.71
C GLU A 118 -15.90 -2.14 -0.78
N ALA A 119 -16.94 -1.54 -1.35
CA ALA A 119 -16.94 -1.04 -2.72
C ALA A 119 -15.92 0.08 -2.89
N GLU A 120 -15.31 0.11 -4.07
CA GLU A 120 -14.27 1.07 -4.42
C GLU A 120 -14.78 2.51 -4.34
N GLY A 121 -14.02 3.36 -3.65
CA GLY A 121 -14.38 4.75 -3.40
C GLY A 121 -13.17 5.53 -2.89
N GLY A 122 -12.43 6.12 -3.82
CA GLY A 122 -11.14 6.76 -3.55
C GLY A 122 -9.93 5.83 -3.63
N TYR A 123 -10.13 4.59 -4.09
CA TYR A 123 -9.10 3.57 -4.31
C TYR A 123 -9.61 2.53 -5.32
N VAL A 124 -8.69 1.73 -5.86
CA VAL A 124 -8.98 0.51 -6.63
C VAL A 124 -8.33 -0.70 -5.97
N ARG A 125 -8.90 -1.90 -6.17
CA ARG A 125 -8.42 -3.17 -5.65
C ARG A 125 -8.46 -4.23 -6.75
N GLY A 126 -7.51 -5.16 -6.71
CA GLY A 126 -7.54 -6.33 -7.59
C GLY A 126 -6.65 -7.46 -7.09
N ALA A 127 -6.75 -8.61 -7.75
CA ALA A 127 -5.88 -9.72 -7.49
C ALA A 127 -4.53 -9.57 -8.21
N ALA A 128 -3.47 -10.10 -7.60
CA ALA A 128 -2.13 -10.09 -8.19
C ALA A 128 -2.11 -10.71 -9.61
N ARG A 129 -2.91 -11.77 -9.82
CA ARG A 129 -3.07 -12.45 -11.11
C ARG A 129 -3.73 -11.61 -12.20
N ASP A 130 -4.49 -10.58 -11.84
CA ASP A 130 -5.22 -9.72 -12.79
C ASP A 130 -4.34 -8.60 -13.37
N GLY A 131 -3.09 -8.50 -12.90
CA GLY A 131 -2.07 -7.60 -13.46
C GLY A 131 -1.95 -6.29 -12.70
N SER A 132 -1.94 -5.16 -13.43
CA SER A 132 -1.65 -3.84 -12.86
C SER A 132 -2.92 -3.08 -12.46
N LEU A 133 -2.87 -2.40 -11.32
CA LEU A 133 -3.86 -1.41 -10.91
C LEU A 133 -3.40 -0.01 -11.30
N THR A 134 -4.35 0.83 -11.72
CA THR A 134 -4.13 2.28 -11.90
C THR A 134 -5.27 3.05 -11.25
N TYR A 135 -4.93 4.00 -10.39
CA TYR A 135 -5.87 4.94 -9.78
C TYR A 135 -5.40 6.37 -10.01
N THR A 136 -6.30 7.23 -10.48
CA THR A 136 -6.03 8.65 -10.71
C THR A 136 -6.91 9.50 -9.80
N SER A 137 -6.28 10.30 -8.95
CA SER A 137 -6.95 11.36 -8.18
C SER A 137 -6.88 12.69 -8.94
N GLY A 138 -7.36 13.78 -8.33
CA GLY A 138 -7.13 15.12 -8.88
C GLY A 138 -5.66 15.58 -8.85
N SER A 139 -4.81 14.95 -8.03
CA SER A 139 -3.42 15.40 -7.80
C SER A 139 -2.36 14.46 -8.35
N VAL A 140 -2.59 13.15 -8.28
CA VAL A 140 -1.62 12.12 -8.65
C VAL A 140 -2.28 10.92 -9.31
N THR A 141 -1.50 10.22 -10.13
CA THR A 141 -1.81 8.89 -10.66
C THR A 141 -0.89 7.87 -10.00
N ILE A 142 -1.50 6.81 -9.48
CA ILE A 142 -0.82 5.69 -8.82
C ILE A 142 -0.95 4.47 -9.72
N THR A 143 0.17 3.85 -10.05
CA THR A 143 0.21 2.56 -10.74
C THR A 143 0.85 1.53 -9.84
N ALA A 144 0.25 0.36 -9.73
CA ALA A 144 0.71 -0.70 -8.87
C ALA A 144 0.67 -2.07 -9.55
N THR A 145 1.60 -2.95 -9.17
CA THR A 145 1.61 -4.38 -9.55
C THR A 145 1.97 -5.21 -8.33
N MET A 146 1.54 -6.45 -8.29
CA MET A 146 1.89 -7.43 -7.26
C MET A 146 2.26 -8.75 -7.92
N THR A 147 3.37 -9.36 -7.51
CA THR A 147 3.68 -10.73 -7.98
C THR A 147 2.80 -11.74 -7.27
N ASP A 148 2.27 -12.73 -7.99
CA ASP A 148 1.40 -13.74 -7.40
C ASP A 148 2.20 -14.93 -6.82
N THR A 149 2.86 -14.71 -5.68
CA THR A 149 3.71 -15.71 -5.00
C THR A 149 3.47 -15.69 -3.48
N CYS A 150 4.07 -16.63 -2.75
CA CYS A 150 4.06 -16.64 -1.28
C CYS A 150 4.91 -15.51 -0.65
N GLU A 151 5.77 -14.89 -1.43
CA GLU A 151 6.63 -13.77 -1.04
C GLU A 151 6.43 -12.59 -2.01
N PRO A 152 5.24 -11.98 -2.04
CA PRO A 152 4.90 -11.03 -3.08
C PRO A 152 5.70 -9.74 -2.95
N VAL A 153 6.10 -9.21 -4.11
CA VAL A 153 6.64 -7.86 -4.25
C VAL A 153 5.57 -6.98 -4.87
N ILE A 154 5.16 -5.95 -4.14
CA ILE A 154 4.20 -4.94 -4.56
C ILE A 154 5.00 -3.71 -5.00
N ARG A 155 4.93 -3.38 -6.28
CA ARG A 155 5.64 -2.22 -6.85
C ARG A 155 4.67 -1.11 -7.15
N ILE A 156 4.92 0.06 -6.59
CA ILE A 156 4.04 1.22 -6.66
C ILE A 156 4.81 2.41 -7.21
N GLN A 157 4.21 3.08 -8.17
CA GLN A 157 4.70 4.33 -8.73
C GLN A 157 3.65 5.41 -8.50
N VAL A 158 4.05 6.53 -7.91
CA VAL A 158 3.21 7.71 -7.76
C VAL A 158 3.72 8.79 -8.71
N ARG A 159 2.88 9.24 -9.63
CA ARG A 159 3.18 10.30 -10.59
C ARG A 159 2.23 11.45 -10.37
N GLN A 160 2.74 12.67 -10.52
CA GLN A 160 1.90 13.85 -10.59
C GLN A 160 1.12 13.83 -11.92
N ASN A 161 -0.13 14.30 -11.87
CA ASN A 161 -0.96 14.46 -13.06
C ASN A 161 -0.45 15.57 -13.98
#